data_AF-A0A3R6BZ88-F1
#
_entry.id   AF-A0A3R6BZ88-F1
#
_cell.length_a   1.000
_cell.length_b   1.000
_cell.length_c   1.000
_cell.angle_alpha   90.00
_cell.angle_beta   90.00
_cell.angle_gamma   90.00
#
_symmetry.space_group_name_H-M   'P 1'
#
loop_
_entity.id
_entity.type
_entity.pdbx_description
1 polymer ?
#
loop_
_entity_poly.entity_id
_entity_poly.type
_entity_poly.pdbx_seq_one_letter_code
_entity_poly.pdbx_strand_id
1 'polypeptide(L)'
;MITNREEVIDKAFKVFLRMNYEKASISTLAKACGVVKTGVVYYFPHKLDLFMAVADKYAIQMQTPANKFAGPTETLAGFIEQYVAGVSTAMNRIIKQVRCCADDNECCPNFYYFHFLSQVRMYYPGAREKIEEIFRKEHELWRTVIQKAKDSGEIKQDTDVKKTAPLFRQVFLGMSYEQSFLNGLDVEELKEKFDCLYSLLKA
;
A
#
# COMPACT_ATOMS: atom_id res chain seq x y z
N MET A 1 21.08 2.20 -19.86
CA MET A 1 21.98 2.93 -18.93
C MET A 1 21.08 3.60 -17.92
N ILE A 2 21.29 3.39 -16.61
CA ILE A 2 20.50 4.14 -15.60
C ILE A 2 20.84 5.61 -15.72
N THR A 3 19.84 6.46 -15.86
CA THR A 3 20.05 7.90 -16.08
C THR A 3 19.85 8.76 -14.85
N ASN A 4 19.24 8.24 -13.76
CA ASN A 4 19.00 9.02 -12.55
C ASN A 4 18.77 8.17 -11.28
N ARG A 5 18.73 8.86 -10.14
CA ARG A 5 18.47 8.31 -8.80
C ARG A 5 17.14 7.56 -8.68
N GLU A 6 16.09 8.02 -9.36
CA GLU A 6 14.75 7.43 -9.27
C GLU A 6 14.70 6.04 -9.91
N GLU A 7 15.38 5.84 -11.04
CA GLU A 7 15.45 4.54 -11.70
C GLU A 7 16.20 3.50 -10.82
N VAL A 8 17.19 3.93 -10.03
CA VAL A 8 17.85 3.07 -9.02
C VAL A 8 16.85 2.63 -7.95
N ILE A 9 16.01 3.54 -7.45
CA ILE A 9 14.98 3.24 -6.45
C ILE A 9 13.98 2.22 -7.00
N ASP A 10 13.46 2.45 -8.21
CA ASP A 10 12.44 1.58 -8.82
C ASP A 10 12.98 0.17 -9.08
N LYS A 11 14.23 0.05 -9.54
CA LYS A 11 14.87 -1.26 -9.75
C LYS A 11 15.23 -1.95 -8.44
N ALA A 12 15.70 -1.19 -7.45
CA ALA A 12 15.99 -1.73 -6.11
C ALA A 12 14.73 -2.24 -5.41
N PHE A 13 13.58 -1.59 -5.62
CA PHE A 13 12.30 -2.06 -5.09
C PHE A 13 11.99 -3.50 -5.51
N LYS A 14 12.21 -3.85 -6.78
CA LYS A 14 12.03 -5.23 -7.29
C LYS A 14 12.89 -6.24 -6.53
N VAL A 15 14.12 -5.84 -6.19
CA VAL A 15 15.04 -6.67 -5.42
C VAL A 15 14.53 -6.87 -4.00
N PHE A 16 14.12 -5.80 -3.31
CA PHE A 16 13.63 -5.87 -1.92
C PHE A 16 12.26 -6.57 -1.78
N LEU A 17 11.45 -6.61 -2.83
CA LEU A 17 10.22 -7.41 -2.87
C LEU A 17 10.52 -8.92 -2.84
N ARG A 18 11.53 -9.37 -3.60
CA ARG A 18 11.86 -10.80 -3.75
C ARG A 18 12.87 -11.31 -2.74
N MET A 19 13.66 -10.41 -2.16
CA MET A 19 14.78 -10.78 -1.31
C MET A 19 14.83 -9.87 -0.10
N ASN A 20 15.00 -10.50 1.07
CA ASN A 20 15.12 -9.77 2.33
C ASN A 20 16.27 -8.77 2.29
N TYR A 21 16.10 -7.65 2.98
CA TYR A 21 17.06 -6.56 3.10
C TYR A 21 18.49 -7.05 3.39
N GLU A 22 18.66 -8.03 4.28
CA GLU A 22 19.94 -8.61 4.68
C GLU A 22 20.62 -9.31 3.50
N LYS A 23 19.87 -10.09 2.73
CA LYS A 23 20.36 -10.86 1.58
C LYS A 23 20.64 -9.97 0.36
N ALA A 24 19.99 -8.80 0.26
CA ALA A 24 20.20 -7.85 -0.82
C ALA A 24 21.58 -7.18 -0.75
N SER A 25 22.61 -7.85 -1.28
CA SER A 25 23.95 -7.26 -1.36
C SER A 25 23.99 -6.06 -2.32
N ILE A 26 24.91 -5.11 -2.10
CA ILE A 26 25.14 -3.98 -3.03
C ILE A 26 25.49 -4.49 -4.44
N SER A 27 26.21 -5.61 -4.56
CA SER A 27 26.44 -6.28 -5.86
C SER A 27 25.15 -6.70 -6.54
N THR A 28 24.24 -7.33 -5.79
CA THR A 28 22.96 -7.82 -6.32
C THR A 28 22.09 -6.65 -6.76
N LEU A 29 22.03 -5.59 -5.95
CA LEU A 29 21.31 -4.36 -6.27
C LEU A 29 21.89 -3.69 -7.51
N ALA A 30 23.22 -3.54 -7.61
CA ALA A 30 23.88 -2.96 -8.76
C ALA A 30 23.60 -3.76 -10.06
N LYS A 31 23.70 -5.09 -9.99
CA LYS A 31 23.37 -5.99 -11.11
C LYS A 31 21.92 -5.82 -11.56
N ALA A 32 20.96 -5.82 -10.63
CA ALA A 32 19.55 -5.63 -10.96
C ALA A 32 19.25 -4.22 -11.52
N CYS A 33 20.00 -3.23 -11.05
CA CYS A 33 19.97 -1.87 -11.55
C CYS A 33 20.54 -1.78 -12.98
N GLY A 34 21.49 -2.65 -13.35
CA GLY A 34 22.21 -2.61 -14.63
C GLY A 34 23.37 -1.62 -14.60
N VAL A 35 23.98 -1.44 -13.42
CA VAL A 35 25.14 -0.58 -13.17
C VAL A 35 26.21 -1.33 -12.38
N VAL A 36 27.42 -0.78 -12.35
CA VAL A 36 28.48 -1.24 -11.44
C VAL A 36 28.20 -0.79 -10.00
N LYS A 37 28.84 -1.43 -9.01
CA LYS A 37 28.67 -1.10 -7.58
C LYS A 37 28.86 0.39 -7.28
N THR A 38 29.88 1.01 -7.87
CA THR A 38 30.16 2.44 -7.71
C THR A 38 29.03 3.34 -8.22
N GLY A 39 28.26 2.89 -9.21
CA GLY A 39 27.09 3.61 -9.73
C GLY A 39 25.93 3.67 -8.74
N VAL A 40 25.69 2.60 -7.96
CA VAL A 40 24.70 2.63 -6.86
C VAL A 40 25.21 3.48 -5.70
N VAL A 41 26.47 3.28 -5.31
CA VAL A 41 27.12 3.99 -4.18
C VAL A 41 27.18 5.51 -4.41
N TYR A 42 27.30 5.96 -5.67
CA TYR A 42 27.23 7.37 -6.02
C TYR A 42 25.92 8.04 -5.55
N TYR A 43 24.78 7.36 -5.68
CA TYR A 43 23.48 7.89 -5.27
C TYR A 43 23.12 7.54 -3.81
N PHE A 44 23.58 6.39 -3.34
CA PHE A 44 23.24 5.82 -2.04
C PHE A 44 24.49 5.21 -1.41
N PRO A 45 25.24 5.98 -0.61
CA PRO A 45 26.49 5.52 0.00
C PRO A 45 26.31 4.25 0.84
N HIS A 46 25.19 4.13 1.55
CA HIS A 46 24.84 2.95 2.32
C HIS A 46 23.60 2.24 1.76
N LYS A 47 23.55 0.92 1.92
CA LYS A 47 22.39 0.09 1.55
C LYS A 47 21.11 0.57 2.25
N LEU A 48 21.24 1.02 3.50
CA LEU A 48 20.14 1.53 4.29
C LEU A 48 19.52 2.78 3.64
N ASP A 49 20.33 3.68 3.07
CA ASP A 49 19.84 4.89 2.41
C ASP A 49 18.98 4.54 1.19
N LEU A 50 19.42 3.57 0.40
CA LEU A 50 18.65 3.06 -0.74
C LEU A 50 17.36 2.39 -0.27
N PHE A 51 17.42 1.56 0.77
CA PHE A 51 16.25 0.89 1.32
C PHE A 51 15.22 1.88 1.87
N MET A 52 15.67 2.91 2.60
CA MET A 52 14.81 3.98 3.10
C MET A 52 14.17 4.76 1.95
N ALA A 53 14.92 5.08 0.89
CA ALA A 53 14.34 5.76 -0.28
C ALA A 53 13.28 4.91 -0.99
N VAL A 54 13.50 3.60 -1.11
CA VAL A 54 12.51 2.64 -1.61
C VAL A 54 11.29 2.60 -0.70
N ALA A 55 11.48 2.53 0.62
CA ALA A 55 10.40 2.50 1.61
C ALA A 55 9.59 3.81 1.62
N ASP A 56 10.25 4.96 1.57
CA ASP A 56 9.57 6.26 1.48
C ASP A 56 8.69 6.34 0.24
N LYS A 57 9.16 5.89 -0.93
CA LYS A 57 8.37 5.90 -2.16
C LYS A 57 7.21 4.90 -2.13
N TYR A 58 7.50 3.64 -1.81
CA TYR A 58 6.56 2.53 -2.02
C TYR A 58 5.78 2.10 -0.79
N ALA A 59 6.27 2.28 0.44
CA ALA A 59 5.53 1.95 1.65
C ALA A 59 4.87 3.18 2.30
N ILE A 60 5.49 4.35 2.20
CA ILE A 60 5.02 5.56 2.89
C ILE A 60 4.21 6.47 1.95
N GLN A 61 4.82 7.02 0.90
CA GLN A 61 4.17 7.96 -0.01
C GLN A 61 3.03 7.31 -0.77
N MET A 62 3.23 6.09 -1.30
CA MET A 62 2.17 5.37 -2.02
C MET A 62 0.95 5.02 -1.14
N GLN A 63 1.14 4.81 0.16
CA GLN A 63 0.05 4.48 1.10
C GLN A 63 -0.48 5.70 1.85
N THR A 64 0.18 6.86 1.72
CA THR A 64 -0.30 8.11 2.31
C THR A 64 -1.65 8.45 1.68
N PRO A 65 -2.73 8.64 2.47
CA PRO A 65 -4.07 8.76 1.91
C PRO A 65 -4.24 9.88 0.88
N ALA A 66 -3.59 11.02 1.08
CA ALA A 66 -3.60 12.15 0.14
C ALA A 66 -2.97 11.85 -1.23
N ASN A 67 -2.12 10.83 -1.33
CA ASN A 67 -1.52 10.38 -2.59
C ASN A 67 -2.24 9.17 -3.19
N LYS A 68 -3.02 8.45 -2.38
CA LYS A 68 -3.65 7.17 -2.73
C LYS A 68 -5.11 7.34 -3.17
N PHE A 69 -5.85 8.22 -2.52
CA PHE A 69 -7.25 8.47 -2.80
C PHE A 69 -7.42 9.84 -3.44
N ALA A 70 -8.47 10.01 -4.24
CA ALA A 70 -8.82 11.30 -4.81
C ALA A 70 -9.27 12.30 -3.72
N GLY A 71 -9.73 13.48 -4.12
CA GLY A 71 -10.20 14.52 -3.21
C GLY A 71 -11.40 14.10 -2.34
N PRO A 72 -11.97 15.03 -1.55
CA PRO A 72 -13.14 14.73 -0.73
C PRO A 72 -14.35 14.32 -1.60
N THR A 73 -15.19 13.42 -1.06
CA THR A 73 -16.46 13.01 -1.66
C THR A 73 -17.64 13.57 -0.88
N GLU A 74 -18.80 13.66 -1.54
CA GLU A 74 -20.04 14.13 -0.92
C GLU A 74 -20.83 13.04 -0.20
N THR A 75 -20.65 11.78 -0.60
CA THR A 75 -21.40 10.63 -0.06
C THR A 75 -20.46 9.50 0.37
N LEU A 76 -20.95 8.62 1.25
CA LEU A 76 -20.26 7.39 1.64
C LEU A 76 -20.18 6.42 0.45
N ALA A 77 -21.26 6.29 -0.32
CA ALA A 77 -21.23 5.48 -1.55
C ALA A 77 -20.14 5.95 -2.52
N GLY A 78 -20.03 7.25 -2.76
CA GLY A 78 -18.98 7.81 -3.62
C GLY A 78 -17.57 7.61 -3.05
N PHE A 79 -17.42 7.65 -1.74
CA PHE A 79 -16.14 7.35 -1.09
C PHE A 79 -15.72 5.90 -1.23
N ILE A 80 -16.66 4.94 -1.15
CA ILE A 80 -16.40 3.52 -1.36
C ILE A 80 -15.82 3.29 -2.76
N GLU A 81 -16.42 3.87 -3.79
CA GLU A 81 -15.91 3.79 -5.17
C GLU A 81 -14.48 4.33 -5.27
N GLN A 82 -14.25 5.52 -4.72
CA GLN A 82 -12.94 6.16 -4.71
C GLN A 82 -11.89 5.34 -3.95
N TYR A 83 -12.28 4.75 -2.82
CA TYR A 83 -11.39 3.95 -2.00
C TYR A 83 -10.94 2.70 -2.75
N VAL A 84 -11.88 1.96 -3.36
CA VAL A 84 -11.58 0.77 -4.16
C VAL A 84 -10.71 1.12 -5.37
N ALA A 85 -11.01 2.23 -6.06
CA ALA A 85 -10.18 2.71 -7.17
C ALA A 85 -8.73 3.04 -6.74
N GLY A 86 -8.56 3.68 -5.57
CA GLY A 86 -7.25 3.98 -5.00
C GLY A 86 -6.47 2.72 -4.60
N VAL A 87 -7.16 1.73 -4.03
CA VAL A 87 -6.59 0.40 -3.74
C VAL A 87 -6.15 -0.30 -5.03
N SER A 88 -7.02 -0.38 -6.03
CA SER A 88 -6.72 -0.99 -7.34
C SER A 88 -5.54 -0.30 -8.03
N THR A 89 -5.46 1.03 -7.98
CA THR A 89 -4.33 1.79 -8.51
C THR A 89 -3.01 1.44 -7.80
N ALA A 90 -3.01 1.39 -6.47
CA ALA A 90 -1.83 1.01 -5.70
C ALA A 90 -1.40 -0.44 -5.98
N MET A 91 -2.35 -1.37 -6.07
CA MET A 91 -2.08 -2.76 -6.44
C MET A 91 -1.47 -2.89 -7.83
N ASN A 92 -2.03 -2.21 -8.82
CA ASN A 92 -1.50 -2.22 -10.18
C ASN A 92 -0.08 -1.67 -10.26
N ARG A 93 0.27 -0.68 -9.42
CA ARG A 93 1.66 -0.20 -9.30
C ARG A 93 2.60 -1.29 -8.76
N ILE A 94 2.17 -2.04 -7.74
CA ILE A 94 2.96 -3.15 -7.17
C ILE A 94 3.13 -4.27 -8.21
N ILE A 95 2.04 -4.71 -8.85
CA ILE A 95 2.02 -5.79 -9.84
C ILE A 95 2.98 -5.49 -11.00
N LYS A 96 2.98 -4.25 -11.51
CA LYS A 96 3.90 -3.80 -12.56
C LYS A 96 5.38 -3.94 -12.18
N GLN A 97 5.71 -3.88 -10.88
CA GLN A 97 7.09 -4.03 -10.41
C GLN A 97 7.49 -5.50 -10.21
N VAL A 98 6.54 -6.39 -9.87
CA VAL A 98 6.80 -7.81 -9.58
C VAL A 98 6.90 -8.69 -10.84
N ARG A 99 6.14 -8.38 -11.90
CA ARG A 99 5.94 -9.20 -13.13
C ARG A 99 7.19 -9.48 -14.01
N CYS A 100 8.41 -9.35 -13.50
CA CYS A 100 9.62 -9.54 -14.31
C CYS A 100 10.09 -11.00 -14.45
N CYS A 101 9.54 -11.99 -13.73
CA CYS A 101 9.86 -13.41 -13.98
C CYS A 101 8.62 -14.26 -13.73
N ALA A 102 8.20 -15.01 -14.74
CA ALA A 102 7.05 -15.92 -14.71
C ALA A 102 7.54 -17.31 -14.31
N ASP A 103 7.56 -17.58 -13.01
CA ASP A 103 7.65 -18.95 -12.51
C ASP A 103 6.34 -19.26 -11.77
N ASP A 104 5.70 -20.36 -12.14
CA ASP A 104 4.35 -20.74 -11.69
C ASP A 104 4.28 -21.10 -10.19
N ASN A 105 5.43 -21.13 -9.50
CA ASN A 105 5.57 -21.40 -8.06
C ASN A 105 5.85 -20.15 -7.21
N GLU A 106 5.86 -18.94 -7.79
CA GLU A 106 6.09 -17.71 -7.03
C GLU A 106 4.81 -17.26 -6.27
N CYS A 107 4.98 -16.70 -5.07
CA CYS A 107 3.88 -16.07 -4.34
C CYS A 107 3.28 -14.89 -5.12
N CYS A 108 2.03 -14.52 -4.83
CA CYS A 108 1.40 -13.39 -5.51
C CYS A 108 2.11 -12.04 -5.20
N PRO A 109 1.96 -11.02 -6.06
CA PRO A 109 2.57 -9.69 -5.83
C PRO A 109 2.20 -9.06 -4.47
N ASN A 110 0.98 -9.29 -3.97
CA ASN A 110 0.53 -8.77 -2.68
C ASN A 110 1.34 -9.39 -1.52
N PHE A 111 1.68 -10.68 -1.60
CA PHE A 111 2.50 -11.37 -0.60
C PHE A 111 3.87 -10.72 -0.47
N TYR A 112 4.56 -10.54 -1.60
CA TYR A 112 5.87 -9.89 -1.63
C TYR A 112 5.80 -8.46 -1.10
N TYR A 113 4.70 -7.76 -1.34
CA TYR A 113 4.49 -6.43 -0.79
C TYR A 113 4.29 -6.44 0.73
N PHE A 114 3.47 -7.34 1.29
CA PHE A 114 3.35 -7.48 2.75
C PHE A 114 4.67 -7.89 3.42
N HIS A 115 5.42 -8.76 2.76
CA HIS A 115 6.77 -9.12 3.17
C HIS A 115 7.70 -7.90 3.18
N PHE A 116 7.68 -7.09 2.12
CA PHE A 116 8.40 -5.81 2.08
C PHE A 116 7.97 -4.85 3.19
N LEU A 117 6.67 -4.70 3.47
CA LEU A 117 6.19 -3.86 4.58
C LEU A 117 6.72 -4.34 5.94
N SER A 118 6.81 -5.65 6.14
CA SER A 118 7.41 -6.23 7.35
C SER A 118 8.89 -5.86 7.48
N GLN A 119 9.64 -5.92 6.37
CA GLN A 119 11.03 -5.47 6.34
C GLN A 119 11.16 -3.97 6.62
N VAL A 120 10.28 -3.13 6.06
CA VAL A 120 10.28 -1.68 6.33
C VAL A 120 10.12 -1.42 7.83
N ARG A 121 9.19 -2.13 8.48
CA ARG A 121 9.00 -2.03 9.93
C ARG A 121 10.23 -2.47 10.74
N MET A 122 10.99 -3.45 10.25
CA MET A 122 12.19 -3.95 10.93
C MET A 122 13.42 -3.05 10.74
N TYR A 123 13.62 -2.51 9.54
CA TYR A 123 14.89 -1.91 9.14
C TYR A 123 14.90 -0.40 8.99
N TYR A 124 13.76 0.26 8.75
CA TYR A 124 13.73 1.72 8.60
C TYR A 124 13.59 2.37 9.98
N PRO A 125 14.60 3.13 10.46
CA PRO A 125 14.48 3.97 11.65
C PRO A 125 13.30 4.94 11.57
N GLY A 126 12.39 4.91 12.55
CA GLY A 126 11.21 5.77 12.56
C GLY A 126 10.03 5.26 11.71
N ALA A 127 10.09 4.02 11.20
CA ALA A 127 8.99 3.44 10.43
C ALA A 127 7.69 3.35 11.22
N ARG A 128 7.78 3.12 12.54
CA ARG A 128 6.61 3.01 13.42
C ARG A 128 5.77 4.28 13.36
N GLU A 129 6.38 5.43 13.59
CA GLU A 129 5.74 6.74 13.66
C GLU A 129 5.10 7.10 12.32
N LYS A 130 5.81 6.83 11.21
CA LYS A 130 5.29 7.04 9.84
C LYS A 130 4.07 6.15 9.56
N ILE A 131 4.12 4.87 9.94
CA ILE A 131 3.00 3.92 9.75
C ILE A 131 1.80 4.33 10.62
N GLU A 132 2.04 4.69 11.88
CA GLU A 132 1.00 5.18 12.80
C GLU A 132 0.33 6.44 12.24
N GLU A 133 1.10 7.36 11.66
CA GLU A 133 0.56 8.55 11.02
C GLU A 133 -0.34 8.22 9.81
N ILE A 134 0.08 7.28 8.95
CA ILE A 134 -0.73 6.82 7.81
C ILE A 134 -2.05 6.24 8.31
N PHE A 135 -2.00 5.35 9.30
CA PHE A 135 -3.19 4.70 9.85
C PHE A 135 -4.13 5.73 10.49
N ARG A 136 -3.58 6.69 11.25
CA ARG A 136 -4.35 7.79 11.85
C ARG A 136 -5.07 8.61 10.78
N LYS A 137 -4.39 8.99 9.70
CA LYS A 137 -4.98 9.76 8.58
C LYS A 137 -6.08 8.98 7.87
N GLU A 138 -5.86 7.69 7.61
CA GLU A 138 -6.86 6.82 6.97
C GLU A 138 -8.09 6.61 7.86
N HIS A 139 -7.90 6.40 9.17
CA HIS A 139 -9.00 6.33 10.13
C HIS A 139 -9.78 7.64 10.24
N GLU A 140 -9.12 8.79 10.12
CA GLU A 140 -9.80 10.09 10.11
C GLU A 140 -10.65 10.27 8.85
N LEU A 141 -10.18 9.83 7.68
CA LEU A 141 -10.97 9.87 6.44
C LEU A 141 -12.26 9.05 6.59
N TRP A 142 -12.16 7.81 7.07
CA TRP A 142 -13.33 6.96 7.31
C TRP A 142 -14.30 7.55 8.33
N ARG A 143 -13.78 8.12 9.44
CA ARG A 143 -14.63 8.78 10.44
C ARG A 143 -15.35 9.99 9.86
N THR A 144 -14.63 10.83 9.11
CA THR A 144 -15.17 12.05 8.50
C THR A 144 -16.30 11.72 7.52
N VAL A 145 -16.08 10.78 6.61
CA VAL A 145 -17.10 10.47 5.59
C VAL A 145 -18.34 9.78 6.19
N ILE A 146 -18.16 8.90 7.18
CA ILE A 146 -19.30 8.23 7.83
C ILE A 146 -20.08 9.21 8.69
N GLN A 147 -19.41 10.16 9.36
CA GLN A 147 -20.09 11.25 10.05
C GLN A 147 -20.91 12.09 9.07
N LYS A 148 -20.32 12.48 7.92
CA LYS A 148 -21.01 13.26 6.89
C LYS A 148 -22.24 12.52 6.34
N ALA A 149 -22.11 11.23 6.05
CA ALA A 149 -23.22 10.40 5.59
C ALA A 149 -24.34 10.28 6.63
N LYS A 150 -23.98 10.26 7.93
CA LYS A 150 -24.96 10.30 9.02
C LYS A 150 -25.66 11.65 9.07
N ASP A 151 -24.92 12.75 9.02
CA ASP A 151 -25.47 14.10 9.12
C ASP A 151 -26.36 14.46 7.91
N SER A 152 -26.07 13.91 6.72
CA SER A 152 -26.88 14.10 5.51
C SER A 152 -28.12 13.20 5.43
N GLY A 153 -28.25 12.21 6.32
CA GLY A 153 -29.30 11.20 6.27
C GLY A 153 -29.08 10.11 5.21
N GLU A 154 -27.89 9.98 4.63
CA GLU A 154 -27.52 8.86 3.74
C GLU A 154 -27.51 7.51 4.48
N ILE A 155 -27.13 7.53 5.76
CA ILE A 155 -27.15 6.35 6.65
C ILE A 155 -27.98 6.62 7.91
N LYS A 156 -28.36 5.54 8.61
CA LYS A 156 -29.23 5.58 9.80
C LYS A 156 -28.67 6.48 10.91
N GLN A 157 -29.55 7.26 11.54
CA GLN A 157 -29.19 8.21 12.61
C GLN A 157 -28.68 7.56 13.90
N ASP A 158 -28.96 6.28 14.13
CA ASP A 158 -28.45 5.52 15.27
C ASP A 158 -27.05 4.91 15.03
N THR A 159 -26.47 5.09 13.83
CA THR A 159 -25.12 4.57 13.51
C THR A 159 -24.06 5.14 14.46
N ASP A 160 -23.29 4.25 15.09
CA ASP A 160 -22.11 4.60 15.90
C ASP A 160 -20.88 4.79 15.00
N VAL A 161 -20.58 6.03 14.64
CA VAL A 161 -19.47 6.39 13.74
C VAL A 161 -18.13 5.85 14.22
N LYS A 162 -17.87 5.83 15.53
CA LYS A 162 -16.59 5.38 16.09
C LYS A 162 -16.39 3.87 15.93
N LYS A 163 -17.47 3.09 16.01
CA LYS A 163 -17.43 1.63 15.81
C LYS A 163 -17.50 1.26 14.34
N THR A 164 -18.27 1.98 13.54
CA THR A 164 -18.48 1.65 12.12
C THR A 164 -17.28 1.98 11.25
N ALA A 165 -16.62 3.14 11.47
CA ALA A 165 -15.50 3.57 10.63
C ALA A 165 -14.32 2.58 10.54
N PRO A 166 -13.86 1.96 11.65
CA PRO A 166 -12.84 0.94 11.58
C PRO A 166 -13.23 -0.31 10.77
N LEU A 167 -14.52 -0.66 10.66
CA LEU A 167 -14.94 -1.92 10.01
C LEU A 167 -14.58 -1.95 8.52
N PHE A 168 -14.83 -0.85 7.79
CA PHE A 168 -14.45 -0.76 6.37
C PHE A 168 -12.94 -0.96 6.19
N ARG A 169 -12.13 -0.28 7.00
CA ARG A 169 -10.68 -0.44 6.94
C ARG A 169 -10.23 -1.87 7.29
N GLN A 170 -10.86 -2.49 8.30
CA GLN A 170 -10.54 -3.85 8.74
C GLN A 170 -10.91 -4.89 7.69
N VAL A 171 -12.04 -4.73 6.99
CA VAL A 171 -12.40 -5.61 5.86
C VAL A 171 -11.35 -5.52 4.76
N PHE A 172 -10.95 -4.30 4.35
CA PHE A 172 -9.88 -4.13 3.37
C PHE A 172 -8.58 -4.81 3.81
N LEU A 173 -8.12 -4.53 5.04
CA LEU A 173 -6.85 -5.05 5.52
C LEU A 173 -6.88 -6.58 5.68
N GLY A 174 -7.97 -7.12 6.22
CA GLY A 174 -8.17 -8.56 6.42
C GLY A 174 -8.17 -9.31 5.09
N MET A 175 -9.00 -8.88 4.14
CA MET A 175 -9.02 -9.47 2.80
C MET A 175 -7.66 -9.36 2.11
N SER A 176 -7.03 -8.18 2.18
CA SER A 176 -5.72 -7.96 1.54
C SER A 176 -4.67 -8.94 2.07
N TYR A 177 -4.64 -9.15 3.39
CA TYR A 177 -3.69 -10.04 4.03
C TYR A 177 -4.01 -11.52 3.73
N GLU A 178 -5.25 -11.95 3.94
CA GLU A 178 -5.68 -13.33 3.72
C GLU A 178 -5.45 -13.77 2.27
N GLN A 179 -5.94 -13.00 1.31
CA GLN A 179 -5.82 -13.34 -0.10
C GLN A 179 -4.39 -13.18 -0.64
N SER A 180 -3.50 -12.50 0.08
CA SER A 180 -2.08 -12.46 -0.29
C SER A 180 -1.41 -13.82 -0.23
N PHE A 181 -1.89 -14.76 0.59
CA PHE A 181 -1.39 -16.14 0.60
C PHE A 181 -1.92 -16.98 -0.57
N LEU A 182 -2.85 -16.42 -1.35
CA LEU A 182 -3.48 -17.04 -2.51
C LEU A 182 -3.11 -16.25 -3.77
N ASN A 183 -4.09 -15.66 -4.45
CA ASN A 183 -3.93 -14.98 -5.74
C ASN A 183 -3.72 -13.46 -5.63
N GLY A 184 -3.68 -12.92 -4.41
CA GLY A 184 -3.74 -11.48 -4.15
C GLY A 184 -5.17 -10.99 -3.99
N LEU A 185 -5.31 -9.72 -3.57
CA LEU A 185 -6.62 -9.12 -3.28
C LEU A 185 -7.50 -9.05 -4.54
N ASP A 186 -8.70 -9.60 -4.45
CA ASP A 186 -9.78 -9.36 -5.40
C ASP A 186 -10.47 -8.03 -5.04
N VAL A 187 -10.33 -7.04 -5.92
CA VAL A 187 -10.86 -5.70 -5.70
C VAL A 187 -12.36 -5.61 -5.97
N GLU A 188 -12.92 -6.51 -6.77
CA GLU A 188 -14.36 -6.60 -7.01
C GLU A 188 -15.02 -7.22 -5.80
N GLU A 189 -14.46 -8.31 -5.24
CA GLU A 189 -14.96 -8.89 -3.99
C GLU A 189 -14.85 -7.89 -2.82
N LEU A 190 -13.76 -7.10 -2.77
CA LEU A 190 -13.64 -6.02 -1.78
C LEU A 190 -14.79 -5.02 -1.89
N LYS A 191 -15.11 -4.61 -3.12
CA LYS A 191 -16.20 -3.69 -3.41
C LYS A 191 -17.54 -4.27 -2.97
N GLU A 192 -17.80 -5.53 -3.30
CA GLU A 192 -19.01 -6.24 -2.86
C GLU A 192 -19.14 -6.27 -1.32
N LYS A 193 -18.06 -6.54 -0.58
CA LYS A 193 -18.10 -6.52 0.89
C LYS A 193 -18.33 -5.12 1.45
N PHE A 194 -17.77 -4.08 0.82
CA PHE A 194 -18.05 -2.69 1.19
C PHE A 194 -19.49 -2.29 0.90
N ASP A 195 -20.05 -2.71 -0.23
CA ASP A 195 -21.45 -2.45 -0.58
C ASP A 195 -22.41 -3.19 0.34
N CYS A 196 -22.06 -4.42 0.75
CA CYS A 196 -22.80 -5.15 1.77
C CYS A 196 -22.80 -4.38 3.11
N LEU A 197 -21.63 -3.97 3.62
CA LEU A 197 -21.53 -3.15 4.83
C LEU A 197 -22.32 -1.84 4.72
N TYR A 198 -22.23 -1.16 3.59
CA TYR A 198 -22.97 0.07 3.32
C TYR A 198 -24.48 -0.16 3.31
N SER A 199 -24.96 -1.25 2.68
CA SER A 199 -26.39 -1.57 2.61
C SER A 199 -27.01 -1.78 4.00
N LEU A 200 -26.25 -2.30 4.96
CA LEU A 200 -26.69 -2.49 6.35
C LEU A 200 -26.86 -1.16 7.09
N LEU A 201 -26.15 -0.11 6.67
CA LEU A 201 -26.14 1.22 7.29
C LEU A 201 -27.14 2.18 6.65
N LYS A 202 -27.56 1.93 5.42
CA LYS A 202 -28.44 2.83 4.64
C LYS A 202 -29.73 3.14 5.39
N ALA A 203 -30.12 4.42 5.40
CA ALA A 203 -31.34 4.92 6.06
C ALA A 203 -32.62 4.46 5.34
#